data_AF-A0A4U9I4F0-F1
#
_entry.id   AF-A0A4U9I4F0-F1
#
_cell.length_a   1.000
_cell.length_b   1.000
_cell.length_c   1.000
_cell.angle_alpha   90.00
_cell.angle_beta   90.00
_cell.angle_gamma   90.00
#
_symmetry.space_group_name_H-M   'P 1'
#
loop_
_entity.id
_entity.type
_entity.pdbx_description
1 polymer ?
#
loop_
_entity_poly.entity_id
_entity_poly.type
_entity_poly.pdbx_seq_one_letter_code
_entity_poly.pdbx_strand_id
1 'polypeptide(L)'
;MRKRLKFPYFLTLLACFLLLIVCPLLSSQRIASADKEVRVNYSQKQFITKMGKEVKPLAKYYGIRPSILIAQILLETHDGKTLLASKYHNLFSKKATPGQAAITLKSPKQTNQNVRYAIYKDDASAIRDYLRMLRQGKEVDKRLYRNLATEKGYKAPAKSLQKYLHYTDKTYARRLIQVIESNDLTNYD
;
A
#
# COMPACT_ATOMS: atom_id res chain seq x y z
N MET A 1 26.88 -60.92 1.49
CA MET A 1 27.69 -60.02 2.36
C MET A 1 27.22 -58.59 2.16
N ARG A 2 26.62 -57.93 3.16
CA ARG A 2 26.21 -56.52 3.06
C ARG A 2 27.41 -55.62 3.35
N LYS A 3 27.92 -54.91 2.34
CA LYS A 3 29.00 -53.92 2.52
C LYS A 3 28.48 -52.77 3.38
N ARG A 4 29.05 -52.58 4.57
CA ARG A 4 28.71 -51.45 5.45
C ARG A 4 29.37 -50.18 4.90
N LEU A 5 28.61 -49.08 4.90
CA LEU A 5 29.11 -47.78 4.49
C LEU A 5 30.24 -47.34 5.43
N LYS A 6 31.40 -46.95 4.89
CA LYS A 6 32.51 -46.48 5.75
C LYS A 6 32.16 -45.12 6.34
N PHE A 7 32.55 -44.92 7.60
CA PHE A 7 32.31 -43.70 8.37
C PHE A 7 32.59 -42.37 7.62
N PRO A 8 33.69 -42.20 6.85
CA PRO A 8 33.91 -40.96 6.12
C PRO A 8 32.87 -40.68 5.02
N TYR A 9 32.36 -41.72 4.34
CA TYR A 9 31.30 -41.55 3.34
C TYR A 9 29.95 -41.25 3.97
N PHE A 10 29.72 -41.70 5.21
CA PHE A 10 28.55 -41.32 5.99
C PHE A 10 28.59 -39.84 6.36
N LEU A 11 29.75 -39.32 6.81
CA LEU A 11 29.92 -37.90 7.12
C LEU A 11 29.74 -37.00 5.90
N THR A 12 30.29 -37.36 4.74
CA THR A 12 30.14 -36.56 3.52
C THR A 12 28.69 -36.53 3.03
N LEU A 13 27.99 -37.66 3.10
CA LEU A 13 26.58 -37.75 2.70
C LEU A 13 25.67 -36.98 3.66
N LEU A 14 25.97 -37.00 4.97
CA LEU A 14 25.28 -36.20 5.98
C LEU A 14 25.50 -34.69 5.76
N ALA A 15 26.73 -34.26 5.44
CA ALA A 15 27.04 -32.87 5.14
C ALA A 15 26.31 -32.37 3.87
N CYS A 16 26.28 -33.18 2.80
CA CYS A 16 25.52 -32.86 1.59
C CYS A 16 24.00 -32.76 1.87
N PHE A 17 23.46 -33.65 2.70
CA PHE A 17 22.06 -33.61 3.09
C PHE A 17 21.71 -32.36 3.91
N LEU A 18 22.57 -31.97 4.85
CA LEU A 18 22.42 -30.72 5.61
C LEU A 18 22.50 -29.49 4.71
N LEU A 19 23.44 -29.47 3.75
CA LEU A 19 23.55 -28.38 2.78
C LEU A 19 22.32 -28.25 1.89
N LEU A 20 21.70 -29.36 1.47
CA LEU A 20 20.47 -29.35 0.68
C LEU A 20 19.26 -28.76 1.43
N ILE A 21 19.25 -28.83 2.77
CA ILE A 21 18.19 -28.24 3.60
C ILE A 21 18.53 -26.76 3.93
N VAL A 22 19.77 -26.48 4.30
CA VAL A 22 20.21 -25.15 4.76
C VAL A 22 20.34 -24.15 3.60
N CYS A 23 20.81 -24.58 2.43
CA CYS A 23 21.01 -23.70 1.28
C CYS A 23 19.70 -23.03 0.77
N PRO A 24 18.57 -23.75 0.59
CA PRO A 24 17.31 -23.11 0.23
C PRO A 24 16.73 -22.23 1.36
N LEU A 25 17.01 -22.53 2.63
CA LEU A 25 16.63 -21.65 3.76
C LEU A 25 17.38 -20.31 3.73
N LEU A 26 18.66 -20.32 3.32
CA LEU A 26 19.45 -19.09 3.14
C LEU A 26 19.05 -18.31 1.88
N SER A 27 18.67 -19.01 0.81
CA SER A 27 18.24 -18.39 -0.47
C SER A 27 16.80 -17.84 -0.45
N SER A 28 15.96 -18.31 0.48
CA SER A 28 14.52 -18.00 0.52
C SER A 28 14.14 -16.70 1.24
N GLN A 29 15.07 -15.93 1.80
CA GLN A 29 14.74 -14.61 2.40
C GLN A 29 14.60 -13.49 1.35
N ARG A 30 13.88 -13.75 0.25
CA ARG A 30 13.49 -12.67 -0.67
C ARG A 30 12.36 -11.86 -0.04
N ILE A 31 12.69 -10.69 0.47
CA ILE A 31 11.70 -9.70 0.96
C ILE A 31 10.66 -9.44 -0.13
N ALA A 32 9.38 -9.56 0.22
CA ALA A 32 8.27 -9.34 -0.70
C ALA A 32 8.14 -7.86 -1.10
N SER A 33 7.57 -7.60 -2.29
CA SER A 33 7.23 -6.25 -2.74
C SER A 33 5.93 -5.76 -2.09
N ALA A 34 5.86 -4.46 -1.79
CA ALA A 34 4.69 -3.84 -1.17
C ALA A 34 3.43 -3.87 -2.05
N ASP A 35 3.61 -3.76 -3.36
CA ASP A 35 2.55 -3.81 -4.38
C ASP A 35 2.21 -5.23 -4.86
N LYS A 36 2.89 -6.26 -4.33
CA LYS A 36 2.60 -7.65 -4.70
C LYS A 36 1.13 -7.93 -4.42
N GLU A 37 0.36 -8.28 -5.44
CA GLU A 37 -1.05 -8.61 -5.25
C GLU A 37 -1.22 -9.92 -4.48
N VAL A 38 -2.22 -9.93 -3.60
CA VAL A 38 -2.64 -11.10 -2.83
C VAL A 38 -4.08 -11.45 -3.17
N ARG A 39 -4.43 -12.72 -3.01
CA ARG A 39 -5.80 -13.18 -3.21
C ARG A 39 -6.72 -12.61 -2.14
N VAL A 40 -7.78 -11.94 -2.56
CA VAL A 40 -8.85 -11.40 -1.70
C VAL A 40 -10.18 -12.09 -2.03
N ASN A 41 -11.09 -12.13 -1.06
CA ASN A 41 -12.40 -12.77 -1.21
C ASN A 41 -13.54 -11.75 -1.35
N TYR A 42 -13.29 -10.69 -2.13
CA TYR A 42 -14.28 -9.66 -2.40
C TYR A 42 -14.14 -9.14 -3.84
N SER A 43 -15.23 -8.65 -4.42
CA SER A 43 -15.22 -7.93 -5.69
C SER A 43 -14.82 -6.47 -5.51
N GLN A 44 -14.44 -5.80 -6.60
CA GLN A 44 -14.16 -4.36 -6.60
C GLN A 44 -15.36 -3.57 -6.06
N LYS A 45 -16.59 -3.89 -6.46
CA LYS A 45 -17.81 -3.23 -5.97
C LYS A 45 -17.99 -3.38 -4.46
N GLN A 46 -17.71 -4.56 -3.91
CA GLN A 46 -17.75 -4.79 -2.46
C GLN A 46 -16.67 -3.96 -1.74
N PHE A 47 -15.47 -3.88 -2.30
CA PHE A 47 -14.40 -3.06 -1.75
C PHE A 47 -14.74 -1.56 -1.78
N ILE A 48 -15.28 -1.05 -2.90
CA ILE A 48 -15.75 0.34 -3.01
C ILE A 48 -16.84 0.62 -1.98
N THR A 49 -17.79 -0.30 -1.80
CA THR A 49 -18.87 -0.14 -0.80
C THR A 49 -18.30 -0.07 0.62
N LYS A 50 -17.32 -0.92 0.94
CA LYS A 50 -16.61 -0.89 2.22
C LYS A 50 -15.88 0.45 2.41
N MET A 51 -15.10 0.88 1.42
CA MET A 51 -14.37 2.14 1.46
C MET A 51 -15.30 3.34 1.56
N GLY A 52 -16.45 3.33 0.88
CA GLY A 52 -17.47 4.35 1.02
C GLY A 52 -17.96 4.52 2.45
N LYS A 53 -18.19 3.41 3.18
CA LYS A 53 -18.60 3.43 4.60
C LYS A 53 -17.51 4.00 5.51
N GLU A 54 -16.25 3.65 5.28
CA GLU A 54 -15.13 4.09 6.13
C GLU A 54 -14.65 5.51 5.82
N VAL A 55 -14.56 5.85 4.54
CA VAL A 55 -14.04 7.14 4.06
C VAL A 55 -15.03 8.26 4.34
N LYS A 56 -16.32 8.08 4.07
CA LYS A 56 -17.32 9.17 4.13
C LYS A 56 -17.32 9.97 5.45
N PRO A 57 -17.40 9.35 6.65
CA PRO A 57 -17.40 10.11 7.90
C PRO A 57 -16.07 10.84 8.15
N LEU A 58 -14.93 10.22 7.80
CA LEU A 58 -13.60 10.80 7.98
C LEU A 58 -13.37 11.96 7.01
N ALA A 59 -13.67 11.76 5.73
CA ALA A 59 -13.55 12.76 4.68
C ALA A 59 -14.38 14.02 5.02
N LYS A 60 -15.63 13.82 5.47
CA LYS A 60 -16.51 14.91 5.94
C LYS A 60 -15.89 15.71 7.08
N TYR A 61 -15.33 15.04 8.08
CA TYR A 61 -14.67 15.73 9.21
C TYR A 61 -13.46 16.59 8.77
N TYR A 62 -12.74 16.16 7.73
CA TYR A 62 -11.61 16.89 7.17
C TYR A 62 -11.98 17.84 6.02
N GLY A 63 -13.25 17.94 5.64
CA GLY A 63 -13.71 18.78 4.54
C GLY A 63 -13.20 18.34 3.16
N ILE A 64 -12.78 17.08 3.01
CA ILE A 64 -12.31 16.53 1.72
C ILE A 64 -13.42 15.68 1.11
N ARG A 65 -13.55 15.73 -0.21
CA ARG A 65 -14.50 14.91 -0.98
C ARG A 65 -14.18 13.41 -0.85
N PRO A 66 -15.13 12.58 -0.37
CA PRO A 66 -15.02 11.13 -0.35
C PRO A 66 -14.57 10.52 -1.68
N SER A 67 -15.09 11.00 -2.81
CA SER A 67 -14.75 10.50 -4.15
C SER A 67 -13.24 10.51 -4.43
N ILE A 68 -12.54 11.58 -4.04
CA ILE A 68 -11.09 11.72 -4.22
C ILE A 68 -10.33 10.69 -3.40
N LEU A 69 -10.67 10.53 -2.12
CA LEU A 69 -9.98 9.60 -1.23
C LEU A 69 -10.23 8.15 -1.64
N ILE A 70 -11.47 7.79 -1.98
CA ILE A 70 -11.80 6.45 -2.46
C ILE A 70 -11.02 6.17 -3.74
N ALA A 71 -10.97 7.10 -4.68
CA ALA A 71 -10.21 6.92 -5.92
C ALA A 71 -8.71 6.73 -5.68
N GLN A 72 -8.11 7.48 -4.75
CA GLN A 72 -6.71 7.28 -4.38
C GLN A 72 -6.49 5.89 -3.81
N ILE A 73 -7.36 5.44 -2.90
CA ILE A 73 -7.27 4.11 -2.31
C ILE A 73 -7.36 3.04 -3.40
N LEU A 74 -8.36 3.10 -4.29
CA LEU A 74 -8.50 2.13 -5.39
C LEU A 74 -7.25 2.09 -6.28
N LEU A 75 -6.73 3.26 -6.64
CA LEU A 75 -5.57 3.39 -7.54
C LEU A 75 -4.26 2.91 -6.90
N GLU A 76 -3.96 3.32 -5.65
CA GLU A 76 -2.70 2.96 -4.97
C GLU A 76 -2.68 1.50 -4.48
N THR A 77 -3.84 0.89 -4.27
CA THR A 77 -3.95 -0.43 -3.65
C THR A 77 -4.45 -1.52 -4.58
N HIS A 78 -4.75 -1.19 -5.84
CA HIS A 78 -5.35 -2.10 -6.82
C HIS A 78 -6.64 -2.74 -6.26
N ASP A 79 -7.59 -1.92 -5.83
CA ASP A 79 -8.80 -2.36 -5.11
C ASP A 79 -8.50 -3.11 -3.79
N GLY A 80 -7.49 -2.66 -3.04
CA GLY A 80 -7.08 -3.25 -1.77
C GLY A 80 -6.30 -4.57 -1.88
N LYS A 81 -5.90 -4.96 -3.09
CA LYS A 81 -5.23 -6.24 -3.37
C LYS A 81 -3.73 -6.22 -3.12
N THR A 82 -3.09 -5.06 -3.01
CA THR A 82 -1.65 -5.02 -2.68
C THR A 82 -1.39 -5.65 -1.31
N LEU A 83 -0.26 -6.35 -1.17
CA LEU A 83 0.18 -6.94 0.10
C LEU A 83 0.16 -5.91 1.23
N LEU A 84 0.63 -4.69 0.93
CA LEU A 84 0.68 -3.60 1.89
C LEU A 84 -0.71 -3.15 2.38
N ALA A 85 -1.69 -3.04 1.48
CA ALA A 85 -3.06 -2.70 1.85
C ALA A 85 -3.77 -3.86 2.56
N SER A 86 -3.74 -5.05 1.96
CA SER A 86 -4.53 -6.20 2.40
C SER A 86 -4.07 -6.78 3.75
N LYS A 87 -2.76 -6.82 4.01
CA LYS A 87 -2.21 -7.43 5.24
C LYS A 87 -1.87 -6.43 6.34
N TYR A 88 -1.58 -5.17 5.98
CA TYR A 88 -1.08 -4.18 6.93
C TYR A 88 -1.94 -2.91 6.99
N HIS A 89 -3.09 -2.90 6.30
CA HIS A 89 -4.04 -1.78 6.28
C HIS A 89 -3.44 -0.45 5.82
N ASN A 90 -2.31 -0.47 5.11
CA ASN A 90 -1.62 0.75 4.70
C ASN A 90 -2.00 1.12 3.26
N LEU A 91 -3.06 1.91 3.16
CA LEU A 91 -3.71 2.27 1.90
C LEU A 91 -2.98 3.35 1.09
N PHE A 92 -2.01 4.04 1.69
CA PHE A 92 -1.36 5.23 1.11
C PHE A 92 0.16 5.08 1.01
N SER A 93 0.68 3.85 1.13
CA SER A 93 2.12 3.56 1.13
C SER A 93 2.93 4.40 2.14
N LYS A 94 2.34 4.74 3.29
CA LYS A 94 2.96 5.60 4.30
C LYS A 94 4.13 4.88 4.96
N LYS A 95 5.29 5.55 5.02
CA LYS A 95 6.45 5.08 5.79
C LYS A 95 6.16 5.14 7.30
N ALA A 96 6.72 4.21 8.05
CA ALA A 96 6.58 4.21 9.51
C ALA A 96 7.40 5.35 10.13
N THR A 97 6.82 6.04 11.11
CA THR A 97 7.57 6.98 11.95
C THR A 97 8.32 6.24 13.07
N PRO A 98 9.33 6.85 13.72
CA PRO A 98 9.98 6.25 14.87
C PRO A 98 8.97 5.80 15.94
N GLY A 99 9.12 4.58 16.45
CA GLY A 99 8.22 3.96 17.43
C GLY A 99 6.90 3.41 16.89
N GLN A 100 6.56 3.62 15.60
CA GLN A 100 5.37 3.04 14.99
C GLN A 100 5.59 1.58 14.58
N ALA A 101 4.56 0.74 14.72
CA ALA A 101 4.56 -0.62 14.18
C ALA A 101 4.83 -0.59 12.66
N ALA A 102 5.75 -1.44 12.19
CA ALA A 102 6.27 -1.36 10.85
C ALA A 102 6.59 -2.73 10.24
N ILE A 103 6.49 -2.83 8.92
CA ILE A 103 6.96 -3.96 8.11
C ILE A 103 7.96 -3.47 7.06
N THR A 104 9.03 -4.25 6.86
CA THR A 104 10.01 -3.98 5.80
C THR A 104 9.62 -4.74 4.54
N LEU A 105 9.34 -4.01 3.45
CA LEU A 105 9.02 -4.55 2.13
C LEU A 105 9.84 -3.85 1.04
N LYS A 106 9.97 -4.47 -0.13
CA LYS A 106 10.58 -3.79 -1.29
C LYS A 106 9.65 -2.68 -1.79
N SER A 107 10.25 -1.56 -2.18
CA SER A 107 9.54 -0.44 -2.79
C SER A 107 9.32 -0.69 -4.27
N PRO A 108 8.07 -0.59 -4.77
CA PRO A 108 7.82 -0.65 -6.21
C PRO A 108 8.26 0.62 -6.94
N LYS A 109 8.35 1.75 -6.21
CA LYS A 109 8.73 3.06 -6.76
C LYS A 109 10.25 3.25 -6.81
N GLN A 110 11.02 2.42 -6.11
CA GLN A 110 12.47 2.58 -5.95
C GLN A 110 13.16 1.21 -6.08
N THR A 111 13.80 0.98 -7.23
CA THR A 111 14.48 -0.29 -7.54
C THR A 111 15.49 -0.66 -6.45
N ASN A 112 15.41 -1.91 -5.97
CA ASN A 112 16.29 -2.47 -4.92
C ASN A 112 16.29 -1.75 -3.57
N GLN A 113 15.29 -0.91 -3.27
CA GLN A 113 15.18 -0.28 -1.95
C GLN A 113 14.14 -0.97 -1.07
N ASN A 114 14.57 -1.32 0.14
CA ASN A 114 13.68 -1.76 1.22
C ASN A 114 13.14 -0.53 1.95
N VAL A 115 11.84 -0.51 2.21
CA VAL A 115 11.16 0.57 2.92
C VAL A 115 10.42 0.00 4.12
N ARG A 116 10.53 0.72 5.25
CA ARG A 116 9.75 0.45 6.46
C ARG A 116 8.39 1.14 6.32
N TYR A 117 7.36 0.37 6.01
CA TYR A 117 5.99 0.85 5.91
C TYR A 117 5.28 0.75 7.24
N ALA A 118 4.40 1.71 7.52
CA ALA A 118 3.53 1.69 8.69
C ALA A 118 2.56 0.50 8.62
N ILE A 119 2.29 -0.11 9.77
CA ILE A 119 1.20 -1.07 9.97
C ILE A 119 0.06 -0.34 10.69
N TYR A 120 -1.16 -0.52 10.21
CA TYR A 120 -2.36 0.00 10.84
C TYR A 120 -3.24 -1.12 11.37
N LYS A 121 -4.01 -0.81 12.42
CA LYS A 121 -5.01 -1.73 12.99
C LYS A 121 -6.15 -2.01 12.02
N ASP A 122 -6.57 -0.98 11.29
CA ASP A 122 -7.70 -0.99 10.35
C ASP A 122 -7.52 0.12 9.31
N ASP A 123 -8.31 0.03 8.24
CA ASP A 123 -8.31 0.97 7.11
C ASP A 123 -8.66 2.40 7.59
N ALA A 124 -9.65 2.55 8.47
CA ALA A 124 -10.01 3.81 9.11
C ALA A 124 -8.84 4.51 9.83
N SER A 125 -7.95 3.77 10.47
CA SER A 125 -6.75 4.31 11.12
C SER A 125 -5.74 4.84 10.11
N ALA A 126 -5.55 4.15 8.98
CA ALA A 126 -4.71 4.63 7.89
C ALA A 126 -5.28 5.89 7.23
N ILE A 127 -6.61 5.93 7.00
CA ILE A 127 -7.30 7.09 6.44
C ILE A 127 -7.17 8.30 7.36
N ARG A 128 -7.42 8.14 8.67
CA ARG A 128 -7.23 9.22 9.65
C ARG A 128 -5.81 9.77 9.67
N ASP A 129 -4.82 8.87 9.62
CA ASP A 129 -3.42 9.28 9.67
C ASP A 129 -3.00 10.03 8.39
N TYR A 130 -3.43 9.55 7.22
CA TYR A 130 -3.22 10.24 5.96
C TYR A 130 -3.85 11.64 5.95
N LEU A 131 -5.11 11.76 6.37
CA LEU A 131 -5.82 13.04 6.44
C LEU A 131 -5.19 14.01 7.44
N ARG A 132 -4.72 13.50 8.58
CA ARG A 132 -3.95 14.29 9.57
C ARG A 132 -2.66 14.83 8.95
N MET A 133 -1.89 13.97 8.27
CA MET A 133 -0.65 14.35 7.61
C MET A 133 -0.89 15.45 6.56
N LEU A 134 -1.91 15.29 5.70
CA LEU A 134 -2.30 16.29 4.71
C LEU A 134 -2.64 17.64 5.38
N ARG A 135 -3.49 17.63 6.41
CA ARG A 135 -3.93 18.84 7.12
C ARG A 135 -2.78 19.56 7.84
N GLN A 136 -1.84 18.81 8.42
CA GLN A 136 -0.67 19.39 9.06
C GLN A 136 0.28 20.05 8.05
N GLY A 137 0.43 19.44 6.87
CA GLY A 137 1.29 19.93 5.80
C GLY A 137 2.75 20.14 6.22
N LYS A 138 3.26 19.24 7.08
CA LYS A 138 4.68 19.18 7.44
C LYS A 138 5.49 18.37 6.43
N GLU A 139 4.92 17.24 5.99
CA GLU A 139 5.53 16.33 5.01
C GLU A 139 5.19 16.71 3.55
N VAL A 140 4.14 17.50 3.37
CA VAL A 140 3.60 17.92 2.07
C VAL A 140 3.23 19.40 2.11
N ASP A 141 3.27 20.08 0.98
CA ASP A 141 2.86 21.49 0.90
C ASP A 141 1.41 21.67 1.40
N LYS A 142 1.19 22.58 2.36
CA LYS A 142 -0.13 22.91 2.93
C LYS A 142 -1.16 23.32 1.88
N ARG A 143 -0.72 23.82 0.72
CA ARG A 143 -1.59 24.13 -0.43
C ARG A 143 -2.31 22.90 -0.95
N LEU A 144 -1.75 21.70 -0.81
CA LEU A 144 -2.43 20.47 -1.21
C LEU A 144 -3.72 20.29 -0.43
N TYR A 145 -3.67 20.30 0.91
CA TYR A 145 -4.87 20.13 1.72
C TYR A 145 -5.90 21.23 1.46
N ARG A 146 -5.45 22.49 1.32
CA ARG A 146 -6.33 23.60 0.95
C ARG A 146 -7.08 23.30 -0.35
N ASN A 147 -6.36 22.93 -1.42
CA ASN A 147 -6.97 22.62 -2.71
C ASN A 147 -7.93 21.43 -2.62
N LEU A 148 -7.59 20.39 -1.85
CA LEU A 148 -8.47 19.24 -1.63
C LEU A 148 -9.76 19.60 -0.89
N ALA A 149 -9.72 20.62 -0.02
CA ALA A 149 -10.84 21.02 0.81
C ALA A 149 -11.71 22.12 0.20
N THR A 150 -11.15 22.99 -0.66
CA THR A 150 -11.87 24.18 -1.16
C THR A 150 -12.28 24.10 -2.63
N GLU A 151 -11.58 23.30 -3.44
CA GLU A 151 -11.89 23.21 -4.87
C GLU A 151 -13.20 22.46 -5.13
N LYS A 152 -13.94 22.92 -6.14
CA LYS A 152 -15.19 22.28 -6.57
C LYS A 152 -14.90 21.04 -7.43
N GLY A 153 -15.77 20.03 -7.29
CA GLY A 153 -15.64 18.76 -8.00
C GLY A 153 -14.33 18.04 -7.67
N TYR A 154 -13.91 17.14 -8.56
CA TYR A 154 -12.76 16.26 -8.32
C TYR A 154 -11.56 16.53 -9.26
N LYS A 155 -11.76 17.25 -10.38
CA LYS A 155 -10.72 17.45 -11.40
C LYS A 155 -9.55 18.33 -10.90
N ALA A 156 -9.85 19.45 -10.21
CA ALA A 156 -8.82 20.31 -9.64
C ALA A 156 -8.10 19.67 -8.43
N PRO A 157 -8.80 19.00 -7.50
CA PRO A 157 -8.16 18.14 -6.48
C PRO A 157 -7.24 17.08 -7.06
N ALA A 158 -7.66 16.35 -8.11
CA ALA A 158 -6.84 15.33 -8.77
C ALA A 158 -5.54 15.90 -9.36
N LYS A 159 -5.63 17.06 -10.04
CA LYS A 159 -4.45 17.79 -10.54
C LYS A 159 -3.52 18.24 -9.41
N SER A 160 -4.09 18.65 -8.26
CA SER A 160 -3.30 19.03 -7.09
C SER A 160 -2.57 17.84 -6.49
N LEU A 161 -3.22 16.68 -6.36
CA LEU A 161 -2.56 15.44 -5.90
C LEU A 161 -1.38 15.08 -6.81
N GLN A 162 -1.56 15.13 -8.12
CA GLN A 162 -0.45 14.91 -9.05
C GLN A 162 0.69 15.92 -8.81
N LYS A 163 0.37 17.22 -8.73
CA LYS A 163 1.37 18.26 -8.57
C LYS A 163 2.19 18.11 -7.28
N TYR A 164 1.54 17.76 -6.16
CA TYR A 164 2.17 17.82 -4.84
C TYR A 164 2.62 16.46 -4.27
N LEU A 165 2.03 15.34 -4.69
CA LEU A 165 2.37 14.00 -4.17
C LEU A 165 2.95 13.06 -5.24
N HIS A 166 2.56 13.24 -6.51
CA HIS A 166 2.93 12.33 -7.60
C HIS A 166 3.59 13.10 -8.75
N TYR A 167 4.48 14.05 -8.44
CA TYR A 167 5.02 15.02 -9.40
C TYR A 167 5.82 14.40 -10.56
N THR A 168 6.35 13.19 -10.36
CA THR A 168 7.03 12.38 -11.38
C THR A 168 6.06 11.63 -12.30
N ASP A 169 4.85 11.30 -11.84
CA ASP A 169 3.82 10.62 -12.64
C ASP A 169 2.90 11.64 -13.32
N LYS A 170 3.18 11.93 -14.59
CA LYS A 170 2.39 12.89 -15.39
C LYS A 170 0.98 12.40 -15.72
N THR A 171 0.65 11.14 -15.43
CA THR A 171 -0.65 10.53 -15.74
C THR A 171 -1.55 10.36 -14.53
N TYR A 172 -1.05 10.65 -13.32
CA TYR A 172 -1.74 10.37 -12.06
C TYR A 172 -3.15 10.98 -12.00
N ALA A 173 -3.27 12.27 -12.27
CA ALA A 173 -4.55 12.97 -12.22
C ALA A 173 -5.56 12.40 -13.24
N ARG A 174 -5.09 12.03 -14.43
CA ARG A 174 -5.94 11.41 -15.48
C ARG A 174 -6.47 10.05 -15.01
N ARG A 175 -5.60 9.20 -14.46
CA ARG A 175 -6.00 7.89 -13.92
C ARG A 175 -6.96 8.03 -12.74
N LEU A 176 -6.70 8.97 -11.85
CA LEU A 176 -7.58 9.24 -10.71
C LEU A 176 -8.96 9.71 -11.15
N ILE A 177 -9.04 10.65 -12.11
CA ILE A 177 -10.30 11.10 -12.71
C ILE A 177 -11.05 9.93 -13.36
N GLN A 178 -10.34 9.09 -14.11
CA GLN A 178 -10.93 7.91 -14.75
C GLN A 178 -11.51 6.94 -13.72
N VAL A 179 -10.84 6.70 -12.60
CA VAL A 179 -11.35 5.86 -11.50
C VAL A 179 -12.62 6.45 -10.89
N ILE A 180 -12.68 7.78 -10.72
CA ILE A 180 -13.87 8.47 -10.20
C ILE A 180 -15.05 8.33 -11.15
N GLU A 181 -14.83 8.61 -12.43
CA GLU A 181 -15.87 8.60 -13.46
C GLU A 181 -16.36 7.17 -13.75
N SER A 182 -15.48 6.17 -13.81
CA SER A 182 -15.87 4.79 -14.14
C SER A 182 -16.60 4.04 -13.02
N ASN A 183 -16.52 4.53 -11.79
CA ASN A 183 -17.14 3.91 -10.61
C ASN A 183 -18.20 4.81 -9.96
N ASP A 184 -18.59 5.91 -10.62
CA ASP A 184 -19.56 6.90 -10.12
C ASP A 184 -19.27 7.36 -8.68
N LEU A 185 -17.98 7.58 -8.36
CA LEU A 185 -17.57 7.82 -6.97
C LEU A 185 -18.10 9.13 -6.41
N THR A 186 -18.57 10.06 -7.25
CA THR A 186 -19.23 11.29 -6.81
C THR A 186 -20.53 11.02 -6.06
N ASN A 187 -21.13 9.83 -6.16
CA ASN A 187 -22.28 9.43 -5.34
C ASN A 187 -21.94 9.31 -3.84
N TYR A 188 -20.66 9.27 -3.49
CA TYR A 188 -20.20 9.25 -2.10
C TYR A 188 -19.96 10.64 -1.51
N ASP A 189 -19.87 11.69 -2.34
CA ASP A 189 -19.57 13.06 -1.90
C ASP A 189 -20.59 13.64 -0.91
#